data_AF-A0A6B2XM23-F1
#
_entry.id   AF-A0A6B2XM23-F1
#
_cell.length_a   1.000
_cell.length_b   1.000
_cell.length_c   1.000
_cell.angle_alpha   90.00
_cell.angle_beta   90.00
_cell.angle_gamma   90.00
#
_symmetry.space_group_name_H-M   'P 1'
#
loop_
_entity.id
_entity.type
_entity.pdbx_description
1 polymer ?
#
loop_
_entity_poly.entity_id
_entity_poly.type
_entity_poly.pdbx_seq_one_letter_code
_entity_poly.pdbx_strand_id
1 'polypeptide(L)'
;MLSISAGSDPGYLTKTVGAGTEHYYLRSIGLQGEPPGYWTGDGIADLGLSGEVSNEVFEDLYTDFIDPRKRDEMYARLAAIPHAEGSEEYAAAEKAIRKDCRLGEAPRNYEKAYEKRLATNLEKAEARAPMGVLSPEQVKA
;
A
#
# COMPACT_ATOMS: atom_id res chain seq x y z
N MET A 1 25.01 6.57 -7.39
CA MET A 1 24.38 7.15 -6.19
C MET A 1 23.15 6.33 -5.88
N LEU A 2 22.98 5.82 -4.66
CA LEU A 2 21.80 5.06 -4.24
C LEU A 2 20.88 5.99 -3.45
N SER A 3 19.61 6.09 -3.85
CA SER A 3 18.57 6.79 -3.09
C SER A 3 17.59 5.79 -2.52
N ILE A 4 17.17 5.99 -1.27
CA ILE A 4 16.16 5.18 -0.59
C ILE A 4 15.02 6.13 -0.24
N SER A 5 13.80 5.81 -0.68
CA SER A 5 12.58 6.59 -0.39
C SER A 5 11.54 5.72 0.30
N ALA A 6 10.75 6.33 1.18
CA ALA A 6 9.63 5.67 1.83
C ALA A 6 8.37 5.83 0.98
N GLY A 7 7.85 4.71 0.47
CA GLY A 7 6.55 4.63 -0.19
C GLY A 7 6.52 5.19 -1.62
N SER A 8 6.12 4.35 -2.56
CA SER A 8 5.60 4.73 -3.87
C SER A 8 4.39 3.85 -4.15
N ASP A 9 3.35 4.40 -4.77
CA ASP A 9 2.27 3.59 -5.33
C ASP A 9 2.91 2.55 -6.28
N PRO A 10 2.76 1.23 -6.05
CA PRO A 10 3.26 0.20 -6.96
C PRO A 10 2.75 0.41 -8.38
N GLY A 11 1.55 0.98 -8.51
CA GLY A 11 0.94 1.43 -9.76
C GLY A 11 1.81 2.40 -10.56
N TYR A 12 2.71 3.17 -9.94
CA TYR A 12 3.63 4.05 -10.67
C TYR A 12 4.61 3.24 -11.54
N LEU A 13 5.05 2.08 -11.06
CA LEU A 13 5.97 1.20 -11.79
C LEU A 13 5.26 0.39 -12.87
N THR A 14 3.95 0.17 -12.77
CA THR A 14 3.17 -0.65 -13.71
C THR A 14 2.34 0.18 -14.69
N LYS A 15 1.81 1.34 -14.29
CA LYS A 15 0.90 2.20 -15.07
C LYS A 15 1.63 3.29 -15.85
N THR A 16 2.66 3.92 -15.28
CA THR A 16 3.41 5.00 -15.95
C THR A 16 4.38 4.44 -17.00
N VAL A 17 4.91 3.26 -16.75
CA VAL A 17 5.84 2.54 -17.63
C VAL A 17 5.16 1.99 -18.90
N GLY A 18 3.85 1.72 -18.85
CA GLY A 18 3.09 1.21 -19.98
C GLY A 18 2.59 2.24 -21.00
N ALA A 19 2.59 3.55 -20.68
CA ALA A 19 1.82 4.53 -21.47
C ALA A 19 2.49 5.89 -21.78
N GLY A 20 3.66 6.23 -21.23
CA GLY A 20 4.12 7.63 -21.26
C GLY A 20 5.59 7.85 -21.60
N THR A 21 5.84 8.31 -22.84
CA THR A 21 7.09 8.84 -23.41
C THR A 21 7.60 10.14 -22.73
N GLU A 22 7.67 10.20 -21.39
CA GLU A 22 8.07 11.43 -20.68
C GLU A 22 9.37 11.34 -19.88
N HIS A 23 10.07 10.19 -19.90
CA HIS A 23 11.41 10.10 -19.33
C HIS A 23 12.49 10.10 -20.42
N TYR A 24 13.50 10.97 -20.27
CA TYR A 24 14.60 11.17 -21.24
C TYR A 24 15.50 9.94 -21.48
N TYR A 25 15.32 8.86 -20.73
CA TYR A 25 15.94 7.55 -20.95
C TYR A 25 15.13 6.62 -21.87
N LEU A 26 13.89 6.99 -22.25
CA LEU A 26 12.91 6.12 -22.91
C LEU A 26 12.78 6.30 -24.43
N ARG A 27 13.68 7.05 -25.08
CA ARG A 27 13.60 7.25 -26.55
C ARG A 27 13.76 5.96 -27.35
N SER A 28 14.37 4.93 -26.77
CA SER A 28 14.50 3.58 -27.36
C SER A 28 13.31 2.66 -27.09
N ILE A 29 12.41 3.05 -26.18
CA ILE A 29 11.34 2.19 -25.64
C ILE A 29 10.01 2.40 -26.39
N GLY A 30 9.86 3.51 -27.10
CA GLY A 30 8.68 3.82 -27.92
C GLY A 30 8.41 2.88 -29.12
N LEU A 31 9.29 1.90 -29.39
CA LEU A 31 9.13 0.92 -30.48
C LEU A 31 8.85 -0.52 -30.01
N GLN A 32 9.16 -0.88 -28.76
CA GLN A 32 9.04 -2.27 -28.26
C GLN A 32 8.44 -2.41 -26.85
N GLY A 33 8.08 -1.32 -26.16
CA GLY A 33 7.66 -1.38 -24.76
C GLY A 33 8.85 -1.52 -23.80
N GLU A 34 8.66 -1.21 -22.52
CA GLU A 34 9.70 -1.50 -21.53
C GLU A 34 9.82 -3.01 -21.31
N PRO A 35 11.06 -3.54 -21.15
CA PRO A 35 11.25 -4.93 -20.78
C PRO A 35 10.54 -5.22 -19.45
N PRO A 36 9.93 -6.40 -19.29
CA PRO A 36 9.32 -6.78 -18.03
C PRO A 36 10.37 -6.78 -16.90
N GLY A 37 9.97 -6.34 -15.72
CA GLY A 37 10.79 -6.52 -14.52
C GLY A 37 11.02 -8.01 -14.24
N TYR A 38 12.09 -8.34 -13.51
CA TYR A 38 12.37 -9.71 -13.07
C TYR A 38 12.36 -9.81 -11.55
N TRP A 39 11.80 -10.90 -11.02
CA TRP A 39 11.91 -11.22 -9.60
C TRP A 39 13.36 -11.58 -9.24
N THR A 40 13.86 -11.00 -8.15
CA THR A 40 15.24 -11.22 -7.67
C THR A 40 15.27 -11.39 -6.14
N GLY A 41 16.30 -12.05 -5.64
CA GLY A 41 16.51 -12.32 -4.21
C GLY A 41 16.15 -13.76 -3.80
N ASP A 42 16.69 -14.21 -2.67
CA ASP A 42 16.60 -15.62 -2.24
C ASP A 42 15.17 -16.02 -1.84
N GLY A 43 14.34 -15.07 -1.39
CA GLY A 43 12.97 -15.31 -0.94
C GLY A 43 11.93 -15.48 -2.05
N ILE A 44 12.30 -15.34 -3.34
CA ILE A 44 11.34 -15.44 -4.45
C ILE A 44 10.72 -16.85 -4.54
N ALA A 45 11.53 -17.88 -4.32
CA ALA A 45 11.09 -19.27 -4.39
C ALA A 45 10.09 -19.58 -3.27
N ASP A 46 10.31 -19.03 -2.08
CA ASP A 46 9.41 -19.20 -0.92
C ASP A 46 8.03 -18.60 -1.18
N LEU A 47 7.95 -17.56 -2.02
CA LEU A 47 6.72 -16.90 -2.47
C LEU A 47 6.13 -17.51 -3.75
N GLY A 48 6.75 -18.55 -4.32
CA GLY A 48 6.30 -19.15 -5.59
C GLY A 48 6.50 -18.23 -6.79
N LEU A 49 7.40 -17.25 -6.71
CA LEU A 49 7.69 -16.28 -7.76
C LEU A 49 8.93 -16.70 -8.56
N SER A 50 8.90 -16.47 -9.87
CA SER A 50 10.05 -16.70 -10.74
C SER A 50 9.96 -15.86 -12.01
N GLY A 51 11.11 -15.57 -12.63
CA GLY A 51 11.17 -14.95 -13.95
C GLY A 51 10.56 -13.54 -13.98
N GLU A 52 9.76 -13.30 -15.02
CA GLU A 52 9.15 -12.01 -15.31
C GLU A 52 8.04 -11.64 -14.31
N VAL A 53 7.98 -10.35 -13.99
CA VAL A 53 6.98 -9.78 -13.10
C VAL A 53 5.66 -9.63 -13.85
N SER A 54 4.60 -10.26 -13.34
CA SER A 54 3.23 -9.94 -13.71
C SER A 54 2.79 -8.67 -12.97
N ASN A 55 2.28 -7.68 -13.69
CA ASN A 55 1.77 -6.43 -13.11
C ASN A 55 0.69 -6.69 -12.05
N GLU A 56 -0.21 -7.64 -12.30
CA GLU A 56 -1.31 -7.91 -11.38
C GLU A 56 -0.80 -8.55 -10.07
N VAL A 57 0.14 -9.49 -10.17
CA VAL A 57 0.77 -10.12 -8.99
C VAL A 57 1.57 -9.08 -8.21
N PHE A 58 2.25 -8.17 -8.91
CA PHE A 58 3.03 -7.10 -8.30
C PHE A 58 2.11 -6.11 -7.55
N GLU A 59 1.02 -5.67 -8.18
CA GLU A 59 0.06 -4.76 -7.56
C GLU A 59 -0.61 -5.39 -6.33
N ASP A 60 -1.06 -6.64 -6.42
CA ASP A 60 -1.69 -7.35 -5.29
C ASP A 60 -0.73 -7.55 -4.11
N LEU A 61 0.55 -7.88 -4.40
CA LEU A 61 1.57 -8.08 -3.36
C LEU A 61 1.95 -6.76 -2.67
N TYR A 62 2.18 -5.69 -3.41
CA TYR A 62 2.73 -4.45 -2.84
C TYR A 62 1.67 -3.43 -2.41
N THR A 63 0.41 -3.58 -2.85
CA THR A 63 -0.71 -2.72 -2.45
C THR A 63 -1.52 -3.36 -1.33
N ASP A 64 -1.99 -4.58 -1.57
CA ASP A 64 -2.94 -5.28 -0.70
C ASP A 64 -2.29 -6.35 0.18
N PHE A 65 -0.98 -6.57 -0.01
CA PHE A 65 -0.18 -7.57 0.71
C PHE A 65 -0.70 -8.98 0.50
N ILE A 66 -1.28 -9.28 -0.66
CA ILE A 66 -1.78 -10.63 -0.97
C ILE A 66 -0.59 -11.58 -1.16
N ASP A 67 -0.68 -12.75 -0.52
CA ASP A 67 0.29 -13.84 -0.73
C ASP A 67 0.16 -14.33 -2.18
N PRO A 68 1.21 -14.23 -3.01
CA PRO A 68 1.15 -14.63 -4.42
C PRO A 68 0.70 -16.07 -4.62
N ARG A 69 0.99 -16.95 -3.64
CA ARG A 69 0.63 -18.37 -3.67
C ARG A 69 -0.86 -18.62 -3.45
N LYS A 70 -1.57 -17.62 -2.90
CA LYS A 70 -3.02 -17.68 -2.58
C LYS A 70 -3.85 -16.77 -3.47
N ARG A 71 -3.24 -16.06 -4.42
CA ARG A 71 -3.90 -15.08 -5.29
C ARG A 71 -5.05 -15.72 -6.07
N ASP A 72 -4.80 -16.85 -6.72
CA ASP A 72 -5.82 -17.51 -7.55
C ASP A 72 -6.98 -18.04 -6.70
N GLU A 73 -6.68 -18.61 -5.52
CA GLU A 73 -7.70 -19.01 -4.54
C GLU A 73 -8.53 -17.81 -4.08
N MET A 74 -7.88 -16.67 -3.81
CA MET A 74 -8.54 -15.42 -3.42
C MET A 74 -9.57 -15.02 -4.47
N TYR A 75 -9.17 -14.88 -5.74
CA TYR A 75 -10.09 -14.48 -6.80
C TYR A 75 -11.22 -15.48 -7.04
N ALA A 76 -10.94 -16.78 -6.95
CA ALA A 76 -11.97 -17.81 -7.02
C ALA A 76 -13.01 -17.65 -5.90
N ARG A 77 -12.57 -17.36 -4.68
CA ARG A 77 -13.45 -17.11 -3.52
C ARG A 77 -14.23 -15.81 -3.66
N LEU A 78 -13.60 -14.75 -4.17
CA LEU A 78 -14.27 -13.45 -4.43
C LEU A 78 -15.39 -13.61 -5.47
N ALA A 79 -15.12 -14.34 -6.56
CA ALA A 79 -16.12 -14.63 -7.59
C ALA A 79 -17.29 -15.49 -7.10
N ALA A 80 -17.10 -16.26 -6.03
CA ALA A 80 -18.11 -17.13 -5.44
C ALA A 80 -18.93 -16.46 -4.32
N ILE A 81 -18.72 -15.16 -4.04
CA ILE A 81 -19.49 -14.45 -3.01
C ILE A 81 -20.97 -14.41 -3.45
N PRO A 82 -21.92 -14.92 -2.63
CA PRO A 82 -23.34 -14.99 -3.00
C PRO A 82 -24.10 -13.67 -2.80
N HIS A 83 -23.43 -12.63 -2.30
CA HIS A 83 -24.00 -11.32 -2.01
C HIS A 83 -23.80 -10.37 -3.19
N ALA A 84 -24.72 -9.41 -3.36
CA ALA A 84 -24.59 -8.41 -4.40
C ALA A 84 -23.38 -7.49 -4.15
N GLU A 85 -22.62 -7.17 -5.18
CA GLU A 85 -21.54 -6.19 -5.11
C GLU A 85 -22.06 -4.86 -4.53
N GLY A 86 -21.31 -4.30 -3.58
CA GLY A 86 -21.69 -3.07 -2.87
C GLY A 86 -22.61 -3.25 -1.65
N SER A 87 -23.08 -4.46 -1.36
CA SER A 87 -23.75 -4.76 -0.08
C SER A 87 -22.77 -4.81 1.09
N GLU A 88 -23.26 -4.59 2.32
CA GLU A 88 -22.43 -4.72 3.53
C GLU A 88 -21.92 -6.15 3.71
N GLU A 89 -22.75 -7.14 3.37
CA GLU A 89 -22.42 -8.55 3.43
C GLU A 89 -21.33 -8.93 2.41
N TYR A 90 -21.39 -8.37 1.19
CA TYR A 90 -20.31 -8.53 0.21
C TYR A 90 -18.99 -7.94 0.74
N ALA A 91 -19.02 -6.70 1.25
CA ALA A 91 -17.84 -6.04 1.78
C ALA A 91 -17.22 -6.80 2.96
N ALA A 92 -18.06 -7.37 3.84
CA ALA A 92 -17.61 -8.21 4.94
C ALA A 92 -16.96 -9.52 4.46
N ALA A 93 -17.57 -10.19 3.48
CA ALA A 93 -17.06 -11.42 2.88
C ALA A 93 -15.74 -11.18 2.13
N GLU A 94 -15.68 -10.15 1.28
CA GLU A 94 -14.47 -9.74 0.57
C GLU A 94 -13.32 -9.48 1.54
N LYS A 95 -13.58 -8.68 2.60
CA LYS A 95 -12.57 -8.36 3.60
C LYS A 95 -12.06 -9.60 4.32
N ALA A 96 -12.93 -10.58 4.61
CA ALA A 96 -12.52 -11.83 5.24
C ALA A 96 -11.64 -12.67 4.30
N ILE A 97 -12.02 -12.79 3.02
CA ILE A 97 -11.25 -13.51 2.00
C ILE A 97 -9.87 -12.87 1.81
N ARG A 98 -9.80 -11.56 1.58
CA ARG A 98 -8.52 -10.84 1.42
C ARG A 98 -7.64 -10.95 2.67
N LYS A 99 -8.23 -11.00 3.87
CA LYS A 99 -7.50 -11.20 5.12
C LYS A 99 -6.88 -12.59 5.20
N ASP A 100 -7.61 -13.64 4.84
CA ASP A 100 -7.10 -15.02 4.85
C ASP A 100 -5.97 -15.24 3.83
N CYS A 101 -6.03 -14.53 2.71
CA CYS A 101 -5.06 -14.61 1.62
C CYS A 101 -3.87 -13.64 1.78
N ARG A 102 -3.81 -12.86 2.87
CA ARG A 102 -2.72 -11.89 3.09
C ARG A 102 -1.41 -12.56 3.48
N LEU A 103 -0.31 -12.01 2.97
CA LEU A 103 1.05 -12.25 3.41
C LEU A 103 1.34 -11.45 4.69
N GLY A 104 1.19 -12.09 5.84
CA GLY A 104 1.44 -11.46 7.14
C GLY A 104 0.28 -10.60 7.65
N GLU A 105 0.59 -9.67 8.56
CA GLU A 105 -0.42 -8.79 9.15
C GLU A 105 -0.78 -7.60 8.25
N ALA A 106 -1.96 -7.01 8.50
CA ALA A 106 -2.32 -5.75 7.87
C ALA A 106 -1.27 -4.67 8.19
N PRO A 107 -0.84 -3.85 7.21
CA PRO A 107 -0.07 -2.66 7.50
C PRO A 107 -0.83 -1.80 8.50
N ARG A 108 -0.13 -1.31 9.52
CA ARG A 108 -0.72 -0.38 10.47
C ARG A 108 -0.96 0.95 9.74
N ASN A 109 -2.23 1.32 9.57
CA ASN A 109 -2.57 2.69 9.19
C ASN A 109 -2.36 3.59 10.42
N TYR A 110 -1.32 4.41 10.35
CA TYR A 110 -0.98 5.35 11.41
C TYR A 110 -1.71 6.69 11.30
N GLU A 111 -2.42 6.99 10.21
CA GLU A 111 -3.12 8.28 10.03
C GLU A 111 -4.16 8.48 11.12
N LYS A 112 -5.04 7.50 11.35
CA LYS A 112 -6.06 7.59 12.40
C LYS A 112 -5.45 7.68 13.79
N ALA A 113 -4.35 6.97 14.01
CA ALA A 113 -3.61 7.05 15.28
C ALA A 113 -2.94 8.42 15.45
N TYR A 114 -2.45 9.01 14.37
CA TYR A 114 -1.84 10.33 14.32
C TYR A 114 -2.88 11.42 14.55
N GLU A 115 -4.01 11.40 13.85
CA GLU A 115 -5.13 12.33 14.05
C GLU A 115 -5.61 12.32 15.50
N LYS A 116 -5.81 11.13 16.06
CA LYS A 116 -6.21 10.99 17.47
C LYS A 116 -5.13 11.55 18.42
N ARG A 117 -3.86 11.22 18.20
CA ARG A 117 -2.74 11.74 19.00
C ARG A 117 -2.61 13.25 18.87
N LEU A 118 -2.79 13.79 17.67
CA LEU A 118 -2.76 15.21 17.37
C LEU A 118 -3.89 15.92 18.12
N ALA A 119 -5.13 15.42 18.03
CA ALA A 119 -6.27 15.96 18.77
C ALA A 119 -6.01 15.98 20.28
N THR A 120 -5.56 14.86 20.86
CA THR A 120 -5.22 14.79 22.30
C THR A 120 -4.09 15.76 22.67
N ASN A 121 -3.08 15.92 21.81
CA ASN A 121 -1.99 16.85 22.07
C ASN A 121 -2.44 18.31 21.98
N LEU A 122 -3.35 18.63 21.06
CA LEU A 122 -3.96 19.95 20.94
C LEU A 122 -4.82 20.28 22.17
N GLU A 123 -5.66 19.35 22.63
CA GLU A 123 -6.45 19.50 23.87
C GLU A 123 -5.55 19.75 25.09
N LYS A 124 -4.45 18.99 25.21
CA LYS A 124 -3.46 19.19 26.29
C LYS A 124 -2.76 20.54 26.19
N ALA A 125 -2.43 20.97 24.98
CA ALA A 125 -1.80 22.27 24.75
C ALA A 125 -2.74 23.42 25.11
N GLU A 126 -4.01 23.33 24.73
CA GLU A 126 -5.04 24.31 25.08
C GLU A 126 -5.33 24.34 26.59
N ALA A 127 -5.38 23.18 27.25
CA ALA A 127 -5.51 23.12 28.71
C ALA A 127 -4.30 23.74 29.43
N ARG A 128 -3.10 23.62 28.86
CA ARG A 128 -1.86 24.23 29.41
C ARG A 128 -1.82 25.73 29.16
N ALA A 129 -2.30 26.20 28.02
CA ALA A 129 -2.26 27.59 27.58
C ALA A 129 -3.60 27.98 26.90
N PRO A 130 -4.66 28.25 27.69
CA PRO A 130 -5.94 28.62 27.12
C PRO A 130 -5.78 29.91 26.30
N MET A 131 -6.34 29.93 25.09
CA MET A 131 -6.18 31.02 24.11
C MET A 131 -4.72 31.26 23.65
N GLY A 132 -3.82 30.30 23.84
CA GLY A 132 -2.41 30.41 23.46
C GLY A 132 -1.57 31.28 24.41
N VAL A 133 -2.11 31.65 25.58
CA VAL A 133 -1.40 32.47 26.57
C VAL A 133 -0.83 31.57 27.66
N LEU A 134 0.50 31.50 27.73
CA LEU A 134 1.23 30.83 28.82
C LEU A 134 1.32 31.78 30.03
N SER A 135 1.16 31.23 31.24
CA SER A 135 1.38 32.01 32.46
C SER A 135 2.88 32.33 32.65
N PRO A 136 3.23 33.42 33.35
CA PRO A 136 4.64 33.76 33.62
C PRO A 136 5.45 32.66 34.33
N GLU A 137 4.79 31.80 35.10
CA GLU A 137 5.40 30.64 35.77
C GLU A 137 5.71 29.51 34.77
N GLN A 138 4.85 29.31 33.77
CA GLN A 138 5.02 28.30 32.72
C GLN A 138 6.10 28.67 31.68
N VAL A 139 6.49 29.95 31.59
CA VAL A 139 7.56 30.46 30.71
C VAL A 139 8.95 30.30 31.35
N LYS A 140 9.02 30.16 32.68
CA LYS A 140 10.27 30.07 33.45
C LYS A 140 10.76 28.63 33.71
N ALA A 141 9.94 27.62 33.43
CA ALA A 141 10.24 26.19 33.61
C ALA A 141 10.65 25.54 32.28
#